data_AF-A0A6G2QXE8-F1
#
_entry.id   AF-A0A6G2QXE8-F1
#
_cell.length_a   1.000
_cell.length_b   1.000
_cell.length_c   1.000
_cell.angle_alpha   90.00
_cell.angle_beta   90.00
_cell.angle_gamma   90.00
#
_symmetry.space_group_name_H-M   'P 1'
#
loop_
_entity.id
_entity.type
_entity.pdbx_description
1 polymer ?
#
loop_
_entity_poly.entity_id
_entity_poly.type
_entity_poly.pdbx_seq_one_letter_code
_entity_poly.pdbx_strand_id
1 'polypeptide(L)'
;MTRDLLLPDLTAHARRMAHTRAPACPCASTGTLAHRPDATVVRHADTVAKAHPPDTSPAQLALRLAAAARRPDVFLTPLGPAPAALHGRLVTFWPYGTPVDPDDPDAA
;
A
#
# COMPACT_ATOMS: atom_id res chain seq x y z
N MET A 1 -21.03 -18.40 -1.59
CA MET A 1 -19.64 -18.02 -1.92
C MET A 1 -19.56 -16.50 -1.94
N THR A 2 -18.91 -15.88 -0.97
CA THR A 2 -18.59 -14.45 -1.05
C THR A 2 -17.56 -14.28 -2.15
N ARG A 3 -17.85 -13.46 -3.15
CA ARG A 3 -16.88 -13.12 -4.21
C ARG A 3 -15.69 -12.45 -3.52
N ASP A 4 -14.46 -12.85 -3.84
CA ASP A 4 -13.29 -12.13 -3.32
C ASP A 4 -13.26 -10.75 -3.98
N LEU A 5 -13.71 -9.74 -3.23
CA LEU A 5 -13.76 -8.34 -3.65
C LEU A 5 -12.55 -7.55 -3.16
N LEU A 6 -11.60 -8.20 -2.46
CA LEU A 6 -10.46 -7.49 -1.90
C LEU A 6 -9.64 -6.78 -2.98
N LEU A 7 -9.31 -7.48 -4.06
CA LEU A 7 -8.47 -6.93 -5.12
C LEU A 7 -9.11 -5.72 -5.84
N PRO A 8 -10.36 -5.80 -6.36
CA PRO A 8 -10.99 -4.64 -6.99
C PRO A 8 -11.19 -3.46 -6.03
N ASP A 9 -11.56 -3.70 -4.77
CA ASP A 9 -11.83 -2.62 -3.81
C ASP A 9 -10.55 -1.99 -3.26
N LEU A 10 -9.47 -2.76 -3.13
CA LEU A 10 -8.15 -2.24 -2.81
C LEU A 10 -7.62 -1.35 -3.95
N THR A 11 -7.83 -1.77 -5.20
CA THR A 11 -7.49 -0.97 -6.40
C THR A 11 -8.27 0.35 -6.41
N ALA A 12 -9.57 0.31 -6.10
CA ALA A 12 -10.40 1.51 -6.00
C ALA A 12 -9.93 2.46 -4.87
N HIS A 13 -9.46 1.91 -3.74
CA HIS A 13 -8.86 2.70 -2.66
C HIS A 13 -7.55 3.37 -3.08
N ALA A 14 -6.64 2.64 -3.75
CA ALA A 14 -5.39 3.20 -4.27
C ALA A 14 -5.68 4.37 -5.23
N ARG A 15 -6.63 4.20 -6.15
CA ARG A 15 -7.07 5.25 -7.08
C ARG A 15 -7.61 6.48 -6.36
N ARG A 16 -8.51 6.30 -5.39
CA ARG A 16 -9.06 7.43 -4.61
C ARG A 16 -7.95 8.20 -3.89
N MET A 17 -7.04 7.49 -3.22
CA MET A 17 -5.92 8.10 -2.51
C MET A 17 -5.02 8.90 -3.46
N ALA A 18 -4.67 8.32 -4.62
CA ALA A 18 -3.86 9.01 -5.63
C ALA A 18 -4.53 10.30 -6.12
N HIS A 19 -5.84 10.26 -6.40
CA HIS A 19 -6.57 11.41 -6.93
C HIS A 19 -6.78 12.51 -5.87
N THR A 20 -6.93 12.14 -4.59
CA THR A 20 -6.97 13.10 -3.48
C THR A 20 -5.65 13.84 -3.33
N ARG A 21 -4.52 13.15 -3.51
CA ARG A 21 -3.18 13.76 -3.46
C ARG A 21 -2.85 14.59 -4.69
N ALA A 22 -3.24 14.12 -5.86
CA ALA A 22 -2.95 14.74 -7.15
C ALA A 22 -4.22 14.73 -8.02
N PRO A 23 -5.02 15.82 -7.99
CA PRO A 23 -6.24 15.91 -8.80
C PRO A 23 -5.98 15.76 -10.31
N ALA A 24 -4.80 16.18 -10.78
CA ALA A 24 -4.34 16.01 -12.17
C ALA A 24 -3.59 14.68 -12.41
N CYS A 25 -3.83 13.65 -11.59
CA CYS A 25 -3.19 12.35 -11.71
C CYS A 25 -3.33 11.80 -13.15
N PRO A 26 -2.23 11.44 -13.85
CA PRO A 26 -2.29 10.95 -15.22
C PRO A 26 -2.96 9.56 -15.33
N CYS A 27 -3.37 8.95 -14.20
CA CYS A 27 -3.95 7.62 -14.10
C CYS A 27 -3.13 6.50 -14.79
N ALA A 28 -1.88 6.80 -15.14
CA ALA A 28 -0.97 5.87 -15.76
C ALA A 28 -0.49 4.83 -14.73
N SER A 29 -0.05 3.67 -15.22
CA SER A 29 0.52 2.59 -14.40
C SER A 29 -0.39 2.12 -13.25
N THR A 30 -1.40 1.34 -13.59
CA THR A 30 -2.25 0.61 -12.64
C THR A 30 -1.90 -0.88 -12.69
N GLY A 31 -1.91 -1.55 -11.54
CA GLY A 31 -1.60 -2.97 -11.54
C GLY A 31 -1.51 -3.60 -10.16
N THR A 32 -1.57 -4.93 -10.15
CA THR A 32 -1.31 -5.74 -8.97
C THR A 32 0.19 -6.04 -8.91
N LEU A 33 0.85 -5.63 -7.83
CA LEU A 33 2.28 -5.89 -7.61
C LEU A 33 2.49 -7.22 -6.88
N ALA A 34 1.57 -7.56 -5.98
CA ALA A 34 1.55 -8.87 -5.31
C ALA A 34 0.12 -9.22 -4.91
N HIS A 35 -0.24 -10.50 -5.01
CA HIS A 35 -1.51 -11.02 -4.52
C HIS A 35 -1.30 -12.39 -3.89
N ARG A 36 -1.13 -12.39 -2.57
CA ARG A 36 -0.83 -13.58 -1.77
C ARG A 36 -1.66 -13.55 -0.48
N PRO A 37 -1.84 -14.70 0.22
CA PRO A 37 -2.57 -14.74 1.48
C PRO A 37 -2.00 -13.78 2.55
N ASP A 38 -0.68 -13.69 2.61
CA ASP A 38 0.06 -12.85 3.57
C ASP A 38 0.05 -11.36 3.19
N ALA A 39 -0.13 -10.99 1.93
CA ALA A 39 -0.29 -9.60 1.53
C ALA A 39 -0.87 -9.45 0.11
N THR A 40 -1.71 -8.44 -0.07
CA THR A 40 -2.09 -7.95 -1.40
C THR A 40 -1.56 -6.52 -1.57
N VAL A 41 -0.84 -6.26 -2.65
CA VAL A 41 -0.24 -4.97 -2.97
C VAL A 41 -0.67 -4.57 -4.37
N VAL A 42 -1.28 -3.40 -4.50
CA VAL A 42 -1.68 -2.81 -5.78
C VAL A 42 -1.12 -1.40 -5.91
N ARG A 43 -0.97 -0.96 -7.15
CA ARG A 43 -0.50 0.36 -7.52
C ARG A 43 -1.53 1.09 -8.37
N HIS A 44 -1.64 2.40 -8.13
CA HIS A 44 -2.24 3.36 -9.04
C HIS A 44 -1.35 4.60 -9.11
N ALA A 45 -0.74 4.86 -10.26
CA ALA A 45 0.19 5.97 -10.47
C ALA A 45 1.33 5.99 -9.42
N ASP A 46 1.44 7.03 -8.59
CA ASP A 46 2.46 7.19 -7.54
C ASP A 46 2.04 6.59 -6.19
N THR A 47 0.90 5.90 -6.12
CA THR A 47 0.31 5.41 -4.88
C THR A 47 0.27 3.88 -4.86
N VAL A 48 0.74 3.30 -3.76
CA VAL A 48 0.65 1.87 -3.47
C VAL A 48 -0.30 1.66 -2.30
N ALA A 49 -1.23 0.72 -2.44
CA ALA A 49 -2.05 0.23 -1.35
C ALA A 49 -1.65 -1.21 -0.99
N LYS A 50 -1.40 -1.46 0.29
CA LYS A 50 -1.05 -2.78 0.82
C LYS A 50 -2.11 -3.22 1.82
N ALA A 51 -2.80 -4.32 1.53
CA ALA A 51 -3.60 -5.06 2.49
C ALA A 51 -2.72 -6.07 3.24
N HIS A 52 -2.72 -5.98 4.57
CA HIS A 52 -1.94 -6.81 5.50
C HIS A 52 -2.71 -8.08 5.90
N PRO A 53 -2.06 -9.13 6.44
CA PRO A 53 -2.74 -10.34 6.92
C PRO A 53 -3.99 -10.05 7.78
N PRO A 54 -5.05 -10.87 7.73
CA PRO A 54 -6.30 -10.63 8.47
C PRO A 54 -6.13 -10.57 9.99
N ASP A 55 -5.09 -11.21 10.53
CA ASP A 55 -4.72 -11.26 11.96
C ASP A 55 -3.73 -10.16 12.36
N THR A 56 -3.44 -9.19 11.49
CA THR A 56 -2.52 -8.11 11.79
C THR A 56 -3.03 -7.25 12.93
N SER A 57 -2.25 -7.13 14.01
CA SER A 57 -2.54 -6.23 15.13
C SER A 57 -2.59 -4.76 14.68
N PRO A 58 -3.71 -4.04 14.90
CA PRO A 58 -3.81 -2.62 14.56
C PRO A 58 -2.79 -1.75 15.31
N ALA A 59 -2.59 -2.01 16.60
CA ALA A 59 -1.66 -1.26 17.44
C ALA A 59 -0.20 -1.44 16.98
N GLN A 60 0.21 -2.67 16.70
CA GLN A 60 1.56 -2.93 16.19
C GLN A 60 1.76 -2.33 14.80
N LEU A 61 0.76 -2.40 13.92
CA LEU A 61 0.85 -1.79 12.59
C LEU A 61 0.96 -0.27 12.68
N ALA A 62 0.18 0.40 13.54
CA ALA A 62 0.29 1.84 13.78
C ALA A 62 1.68 2.24 14.29
N LEU A 63 2.28 1.46 15.21
CA LEU A 63 3.65 1.70 15.68
C LEU A 63 4.68 1.61 14.54
N ARG A 64 4.54 0.63 13.64
CA ARG A 64 5.42 0.48 12.46
C ARG A 64 5.28 1.67 11.49
N LEU A 65 4.06 2.13 11.23
CA LEU A 65 3.82 3.33 10.41
C LEU A 65 4.45 4.57 11.03
N ALA A 66 4.27 4.76 12.34
CA ALA A 66 4.86 5.88 13.06
C ALA A 66 6.40 5.83 13.07
N ALA A 67 6.99 4.63 13.15
CA ALA A 67 8.43 4.45 13.03
C ALA A 67 8.93 4.82 11.63
N ALA A 68 8.27 4.34 10.57
CA ALA A 68 8.61 4.67 9.18
C ALA A 68 8.52 6.17 8.92
N ALA A 69 7.44 6.83 9.36
CA ALA A 69 7.24 8.26 9.19
C ALA A 69 8.31 9.13 9.90
N ARG A 70 8.95 8.62 10.96
CA ARG A 70 10.02 9.32 11.69
C ARG A 70 11.42 9.12 11.07
N ARG A 71 11.56 8.24 10.08
CA ARG A 71 12.84 7.88 9.46
C ARG A 71 12.73 7.93 7.92
N PRO A 72 12.43 9.11 7.33
CA PRO A 72 12.24 9.25 5.89
C PRO A 72 13.54 9.03 5.09
N ASP A 73 14.69 9.01 5.76
CA ASP A 73 16.01 8.68 5.22
C ASP A 73 16.18 7.18 4.94
N VAL A 74 15.37 6.33 5.57
CA VAL A 74 15.43 4.86 5.43
C VAL A 74 14.15 4.30 4.82
N PHE A 75 12.99 4.86 5.19
CA PHE A 75 11.68 4.39 4.75
C PHE A 75 10.98 5.43 3.90
N LEU A 76 10.21 4.99 2.92
CA LEU A 76 9.19 5.84 2.32
C LEU A 76 8.21 6.29 3.40
N THR A 77 7.91 7.59 3.46
CA THR A 77 6.92 8.11 4.41
C THR A 77 5.52 7.59 4.04
N PRO A 78 4.79 6.91 4.95
CA PRO A 78 3.42 6.47 4.68
C PRO A 78 2.50 7.65 4.32
N LEU A 79 1.54 7.42 3.42
CA LEU A 79 0.58 8.44 2.99
C LEU A 79 -0.57 8.66 3.98
N GLY A 80 -0.63 7.90 5.07
CA GLY A 80 -1.61 8.05 6.13
C GLY A 80 -1.04 7.62 7.49
N PRO A 81 -1.44 8.28 8.60
CA PRO A 81 -0.88 8.02 9.92
C PRO A 81 -1.38 6.70 10.56
N ALA A 82 -2.45 6.12 10.02
CA ALA A 82 -3.08 4.90 10.54
C ALA A 82 -3.59 4.02 9.38
N PRO A 83 -3.71 2.70 9.59
CA PRO A 83 -4.29 1.81 8.61
C PRO A 83 -5.80 2.03 8.46
N ALA A 84 -6.31 1.92 7.24
CA ALA A 84 -7.74 1.83 6.96
C ALA A 84 -8.22 0.38 7.05
N ALA A 85 -9.49 0.14 7.37
CA ALA A 85 -10.08 -1.19 7.32
C ALA A 85 -10.73 -1.45 5.96
N LEU A 86 -10.51 -2.64 5.39
CA LEU A 86 -11.15 -3.09 4.16
C LEU A 86 -11.34 -4.61 4.19
N HIS A 87 -12.59 -5.08 4.14
CA HIS A 87 -12.93 -6.52 4.15
C HIS A 87 -12.27 -7.29 5.30
N GLY A 88 -12.22 -6.70 6.50
CA GLY A 88 -11.57 -7.30 7.67
C GLY A 88 -10.04 -7.31 7.64
N ARG A 89 -9.40 -6.75 6.60
CA ARG A 89 -7.96 -6.54 6.52
C ARG A 89 -7.60 -5.08 6.80
N LEU A 90 -6.41 -4.86 7.33
CA LEU A 90 -5.83 -3.53 7.48
C LEU A 90 -5.11 -3.12 6.19
N VAL A 91 -5.31 -1.89 5.75
CA VAL A 91 -4.74 -1.32 4.52
C VAL A 91 -3.87 -0.11 4.85
N THR A 92 -2.68 -0.06 4.28
CA THR A 92 -1.75 1.07 4.39
C THR A 92 -1.42 1.62 3.01
N PHE A 93 -1.20 2.93 2.92
CA PHE A 93 -0.90 3.63 1.67
C PHE A 93 0.52 4.19 1.69
N TRP A 94 1.23 4.07 0.58
CA TRP A 94 2.64 4.44 0.45
C TRP A 94 2.87 5.14 -0.90
N PRO A 95 3.85 6.05 -0.99
CA PRO A 95 4.41 6.45 -2.28
C PRO A 95 4.93 5.21 -3.02
N TYR A 96 4.84 5.22 -4.34
CA TYR A 96 5.57 4.27 -5.17
C TYR A 96 7.05 4.65 -5.17
N GLY A 97 7.88 3.81 -4.56
CA GLY A 97 9.34 3.96 -4.60
C GLY A 97 9.96 3.39 -5.87
N THR A 98 11.28 3.38 -5.91
CA THR A 98 12.06 2.66 -6.92
C THR A 98 12.01 1.16 -6.60
N PRO A 99 11.52 0.30 -7.51
CA PRO A 99 11.61 -1.15 -7.32
C PRO A 99 13.06 -1.60 -7.21
N VAL A 100 13.33 -2.51 -6.29
CA VAL A 100 14.62 -3.18 -6.13
C VAL A 100 14.55 -4.52 -6.86
N ASP A 101 15.58 -4.85 -7.63
CA ASP A 101 15.71 -6.15 -8.28
C ASP A 101 16.03 -7.21 -7.21
N PRO A 102 15.21 -8.26 -7.06
CA PRO A 102 15.51 -9.33 -6.10
C PRO A 102 16.83 -10.07 -6.39
N ASP A 103 17.30 -10.08 -7.63
CA ASP A 103 18.56 -10.75 -8.03
C ASP A 103 19.79 -9.84 -7.85
N ASP A 104 19.58 -8.53 -7.65
CA ASP A 104 20.64 -7.53 -7.38
C ASP A 104 20.18 -6.49 -6.32
N PRO A 105 20.02 -6.90 -5.06
CA PRO A 105 19.51 -6.03 -4.01
C PRO A 105 20.47 -4.92 -3.59
N ASP A 106 21.78 -5.07 -3.86
CA ASP A 106 22.82 -4.11 -3.50
C ASP A 106 22.87 -2.90 -4.46
N ALA A 107 22.15 -2.97 -5.59
CA ALA A 107 21.99 -1.86 -6.53
C ALA A 107 20.95 -0.81 -6.09
N ALA A 108 20.31 -0.99 -4.92
CA ALA A 108 19.25 -0.15 -4.36
C ALA A 108 19.73 1.20 -3.77
#